data_AF-A0A969NSW5-F1
#
_entry.id   AF-A0A969NSW5-F1
#
_cell.length_a   1.000
_cell.length_b   1.000
_cell.length_c   1.000
_cell.angle_alpha   90.00
_cell.angle_beta   90.00
_cell.angle_gamma   90.00
#
_symmetry.space_group_name_H-M   'P 1'
#
loop_
_entity.id
_entity.type
_entity.pdbx_description
1 polymer ?
#
loop_
_entity_poly.entity_id
_entity_poly.type
_entity_poly.pdbx_seq_one_letter_code
_entity_poly.pdbx_strand_id
1 'polypeptide(L)'
;MNYPVIENLEKAAAILSNIPEQFVFTGGSTVILYARDDVYSEIRTTEDVDCVVEISTRKEYYQLADKLRQGGLSECERPNSPLCRWLYEELVIDIMPCGDEILGFSNRWYPDGIKNPLEHTLPSQRKIKVFSPLYLLATKIEAHIGRGKSFRFSKDVEDIIVLLDGQTTLELDYYSAQPNLKQYINQWFATNIDDLIEAAYISCPSRDIEREDLVIEVIEKIATPL
;
A
#
# COMPACT_ATOMS: atom_id res chain seq x y z
N MET A 1 -12.11 17.68 -8.12
CA MET A 1 -10.90 18.14 -7.39
C MET A 1 -9.74 17.29 -7.88
N ASN A 2 -8.59 17.89 -8.18
CA ASN A 2 -7.40 17.15 -8.58
C ASN A 2 -6.58 16.89 -7.32
N TYR A 3 -6.35 15.62 -6.99
CA TYR A 3 -5.59 15.23 -5.80
C TYR A 3 -4.20 14.81 -6.26
N PRO A 4 -3.11 15.44 -5.77
CA PRO A 4 -1.75 15.18 -6.26
C PRO A 4 -1.37 13.69 -6.26
N VAL A 5 -1.85 12.92 -5.29
CA VAL A 5 -1.62 11.47 -5.22
C VAL A 5 -2.27 10.73 -6.40
N ILE A 6 -3.51 11.08 -6.75
CA ILE A 6 -4.21 10.49 -7.89
C ILE A 6 -3.54 10.92 -9.21
N GLU A 7 -3.08 12.17 -9.31
CA GLU A 7 -2.31 12.62 -10.47
C GLU A 7 -1.00 11.83 -10.64
N ASN A 8 -0.30 11.54 -9.54
CA ASN A 8 0.92 10.75 -9.55
C ASN A 8 0.63 9.31 -9.97
N LEU A 9 -0.46 8.70 -9.48
CA LEU A 9 -0.92 7.38 -9.93
C LEU A 9 -1.22 7.37 -11.43
N GLU A 10 -1.90 8.39 -11.96
CA GLU A 10 -2.20 8.52 -13.38
C GLU A 10 -0.94 8.60 -14.25
N LYS A 11 0.03 9.42 -13.85
CA LYS A 11 1.31 9.56 -14.54
C LYS A 11 2.10 8.26 -14.50
N ALA A 12 2.26 7.66 -13.33
CA ALA A 12 2.95 6.38 -13.17
C ALA A 12 2.28 5.28 -14.01
N ALA A 13 0.96 5.19 -13.99
CA ALA A 13 0.21 4.22 -14.79
C ALA A 13 0.36 4.43 -16.30
N ALA A 14 0.42 5.68 -16.76
CA ALA A 14 0.68 5.99 -18.17
C ALA A 14 2.09 5.53 -18.59
N ILE A 15 3.11 5.83 -17.79
CA ILE A 15 4.51 5.45 -18.05
C ILE A 15 4.65 3.92 -18.06
N LEU A 16 4.21 3.27 -16.98
CA LEU A 16 4.37 1.83 -16.76
C LEU A 16 3.55 1.00 -17.76
N SER A 17 2.49 1.54 -18.35
CA SER A 17 1.71 0.84 -19.39
C SER A 17 2.49 0.53 -20.67
N ASN A 18 3.63 1.19 -20.89
CA ASN A 18 4.50 0.93 -22.06
C ASN A 18 5.55 -0.16 -21.79
N ILE A 19 5.68 -0.62 -20.54
CA ILE A 19 6.63 -1.66 -20.15
C ILE A 19 5.87 -2.99 -20.10
N PRO A 20 6.34 -4.05 -20.79
CA PRO A 20 5.60 -5.31 -20.92
C PRO A 20 5.76 -6.18 -19.66
N GLU A 21 5.33 -5.64 -18.53
CA GLU A 21 5.30 -6.29 -17.22
C GLU A 21 3.99 -5.97 -16.51
N GLN A 22 3.55 -6.87 -15.64
CA GLN A 22 2.39 -6.63 -14.80
C GLN A 22 2.83 -5.90 -13.53
N PHE A 23 2.58 -4.60 -13.48
CA PHE A 23 2.73 -3.81 -12.26
C PHE A 23 1.44 -3.84 -11.45
N VAL A 24 1.58 -4.09 -10.14
CA VAL A 24 0.49 -3.98 -9.19
C VAL A 24 0.82 -2.86 -8.21
N PHE A 25 0.01 -1.81 -8.23
CA PHE A 25 0.17 -0.61 -7.41
C PHE A 25 -0.19 -0.92 -5.95
N THR A 26 0.58 -0.34 -5.02
CA THR A 26 0.43 -0.56 -3.58
C THR A 26 0.89 0.66 -2.78
N GLY A 27 1.17 0.47 -1.51
CA GLY A 27 1.87 1.44 -0.68
C GLY A 27 1.00 2.64 -0.30
N GLY A 28 1.64 3.77 0.04
CA GLY A 28 0.91 4.94 0.58
C GLY A 28 0.02 5.60 -0.47
N SER A 29 0.47 5.58 -1.73
CA SER A 29 -0.22 6.23 -2.84
C SER A 29 -1.58 5.62 -3.18
N THR A 30 -1.80 4.33 -2.87
CA THR A 30 -3.06 3.65 -3.18
C THR A 30 -4.10 3.74 -2.07
N VAL A 31 -3.73 4.18 -0.86
CA VAL A 31 -4.66 4.27 0.28
C VAL A 31 -5.87 5.16 -0.05
N ILE A 32 -5.65 6.27 -0.77
CA ILE A 32 -6.71 7.18 -1.21
C ILE A 32 -7.78 6.49 -2.09
N LEU A 33 -7.44 5.40 -2.79
CA LEU A 33 -8.37 4.66 -3.65
C LEU A 33 -9.40 3.85 -2.85
N TYR A 34 -9.14 3.64 -1.56
CA TYR A 34 -9.99 2.91 -0.63
C TYR A 34 -10.63 3.81 0.43
N ALA A 35 -10.29 5.10 0.42
CA ALA A 35 -10.84 6.05 1.36
C ALA A 35 -12.20 6.59 0.86
N ARG A 36 -12.93 7.22 1.76
CA ARG A 36 -14.15 7.95 1.41
C ARG A 36 -13.79 9.27 0.72
N ASP A 37 -14.60 9.68 -0.24
CA ASP A 37 -14.34 10.86 -1.07
C ASP A 37 -14.41 12.19 -0.30
N ASP A 38 -15.21 12.22 0.78
CA ASP A 38 -15.34 13.34 1.70
C ASP A 38 -14.08 13.62 2.54
N VAL A 39 -13.21 12.63 2.71
CA VAL A 39 -11.99 12.75 3.53
C VAL A 39 -10.69 12.91 2.73
N TYR A 40 -10.75 12.94 1.39
CA TYR A 40 -9.54 12.98 0.55
C TYR A 40 -8.58 14.14 0.85
N SER A 41 -9.08 15.30 1.30
CA SER A 41 -8.24 16.45 1.67
C SER A 41 -7.48 16.25 2.98
N GLU A 42 -7.87 15.28 3.79
CA GLU A 42 -7.27 14.97 5.10
C GLU A 42 -6.27 13.81 5.02
N ILE A 43 -6.32 13.03 3.94
CA ILE A 43 -5.37 11.93 3.72
C ILE A 43 -3.99 12.53 3.44
N ARG A 44 -3.01 12.09 4.23
CA ARG A 44 -1.61 12.46 4.05
C ARG A 44 -1.14 12.14 2.64
N THR A 45 -0.59 13.14 1.97
CA THR A 45 0.02 12.98 0.65
C THR A 45 1.31 12.17 0.73
N THR A 46 1.66 11.51 -0.37
CA THR A 46 2.97 10.86 -0.56
C THR A 46 3.57 11.30 -1.88
N GLU A 47 4.90 11.38 -1.94
CA GLU A 47 5.62 11.87 -3.13
C GLU A 47 5.87 10.75 -4.15
N ASP A 48 5.92 9.51 -3.67
CA ASP A 48 6.23 8.29 -4.39
C ASP A 48 5.00 7.45 -4.72
N VAL A 49 5.04 6.79 -5.87
CA VAL A 49 4.09 5.75 -6.27
C VAL A 49 4.76 4.38 -6.13
N ASP A 50 4.19 3.52 -5.29
CA ASP A 50 4.71 2.19 -5.05
C ASP A 50 4.09 1.17 -6.01
N CYS A 51 4.93 0.34 -6.63
CA CYS A 51 4.51 -0.76 -7.50
C CYS A 51 5.28 -2.03 -7.15
N VAL A 52 4.60 -3.17 -7.24
CA VAL A 52 5.22 -4.49 -7.13
C VAL A 52 5.15 -5.21 -8.47
N VAL A 53 6.20 -5.96 -8.79
CA VAL A 53 6.34 -6.72 -10.04
C VAL A 53 6.77 -8.15 -9.73
N GLU A 54 6.22 -9.13 -10.47
CA GLU A 54 6.50 -10.56 -10.29
C GLU A 54 7.88 -10.95 -10.86
N ILE A 55 8.93 -10.50 -10.19
CA ILE A 55 10.32 -10.78 -10.50
C ILE A 55 10.96 -11.47 -9.31
N SER A 56 11.58 -12.63 -9.54
CA SER A 56 12.11 -13.49 -8.48
C SER A 56 13.63 -13.64 -8.52
N THR A 57 14.30 -13.13 -9.55
CA THR A 57 15.75 -13.21 -9.68
C THR A 57 16.41 -11.86 -9.99
N ARG A 58 17.67 -11.70 -9.58
CA ARG A 58 18.47 -10.52 -9.95
C ARG A 58 18.63 -10.36 -11.46
N LYS A 59 18.70 -11.46 -12.20
CA LYS A 59 18.82 -11.44 -13.67
C LYS A 59 17.58 -10.82 -14.32
N GLU A 60 16.39 -11.27 -13.92
CA GLU A 60 15.12 -10.70 -14.36
C GLU A 60 15.00 -9.23 -13.94
N TYR A 61 15.46 -8.88 -12.73
CA TYR A 61 15.47 -7.49 -12.29
C TYR A 61 16.34 -6.60 -13.18
N TYR A 62 17.53 -7.04 -13.59
CA TYR A 62 18.33 -6.28 -14.55
C TYR A 62 17.65 -6.14 -15.92
N GLN A 63 16.95 -7.17 -16.38
CA GLN A 63 16.17 -7.08 -17.62
C GLN A 63 15.01 -6.10 -17.51
N LEU A 64 14.33 -6.04 -16.36
CA LEU A 64 13.34 -5.01 -16.07
C LEU A 64 14.00 -3.63 -16.04
N ALA A 65 15.13 -3.47 -15.35
CA ALA A 65 15.85 -2.20 -15.27
C ALA A 65 16.18 -1.64 -16.66
N ASP A 66 16.63 -2.49 -17.59
CA ASP A 66 16.87 -2.08 -18.98
C ASP A 66 15.58 -1.60 -19.68
N LYS A 67 14.44 -2.27 -19.46
CA LYS A 67 13.14 -1.84 -19.99
C LYS A 67 12.67 -0.52 -19.36
N LEU A 68 12.87 -0.34 -18.07
CA LEU A 68 12.54 0.89 -17.35
C LEU A 68 13.34 2.08 -17.90
N ARG A 69 14.65 1.88 -18.14
CA ARG A 69 15.50 2.90 -18.78
C ARG A 69 15.06 3.23 -20.20
N GLN A 70 14.66 2.22 -20.99
CA GLN A 70 14.08 2.45 -22.33
C GLN A 70 12.75 3.21 -22.27
N GLY A 71 11.96 3.01 -21.21
CA GLY A 71 10.75 3.77 -20.90
C GLY A 71 10.99 5.19 -20.39
N GLY A 72 12.25 5.62 -20.26
CA GLY A 72 12.64 6.95 -19.81
C GLY A 72 12.78 7.11 -18.29
N LEU A 73 12.69 6.01 -17.52
CA LEU A 73 12.97 6.07 -16.09
C LEU A 73 14.48 5.97 -15.82
N SER A 74 14.94 6.54 -14.72
CA SER A 74 16.31 6.39 -14.24
C SER A 74 16.35 5.98 -12.78
N GLU A 75 17.34 5.22 -12.37
CA GLU A 75 17.58 4.94 -10.95
C GLU A 75 17.80 6.23 -10.15
N CYS A 76 17.32 6.25 -8.91
CA CYS A 76 17.53 7.39 -8.02
C CYS A 76 18.93 7.34 -7.39
N GLU A 77 19.81 8.25 -7.82
CA GLU A 77 21.18 8.38 -7.27
C GLU A 77 21.26 9.24 -6.00
N ARG A 78 20.11 9.68 -5.46
CA ARG A 78 20.09 10.50 -4.24
C ARG A 78 20.63 9.67 -3.05
N PRO A 79 21.44 10.27 -2.15
CA PRO A 79 21.97 9.54 -1.01
C PRO A 79 20.86 8.91 -0.15
N ASN A 80 21.06 7.66 0.26
CA ASN A 80 20.13 6.87 1.08
C ASN A 80 18.76 6.58 0.43
N SER A 81 18.61 6.78 -0.88
CA SER A 81 17.41 6.32 -1.58
C SER A 81 17.29 4.80 -1.57
N PRO A 82 16.07 4.25 -1.43
CA PRO A 82 15.83 2.82 -1.64
C PRO A 82 16.27 2.37 -3.03
N LEU A 83 16.83 1.18 -3.15
CA LEU A 83 17.27 0.63 -4.45
C LEU A 83 16.13 0.40 -5.44
N CYS A 84 14.89 0.32 -4.95
CA CYS A 84 13.69 0.22 -5.80
C CYS A 84 13.26 1.56 -6.39
N ARG A 85 13.89 2.69 -6.02
CA ARG A 85 13.42 4.02 -6.40
C ARG A 85 13.86 4.40 -7.80
N TRP A 86 12.89 4.64 -8.66
CA TRP A 86 13.03 5.16 -10.01
C TRP A 86 12.49 6.58 -10.10
N LEU A 87 13.04 7.35 -11.02
CA LEU A 87 12.65 8.73 -11.33
C LEU A 87 12.17 8.80 -12.78
N TYR A 88 11.11 9.57 -13.00
CA TYR A 88 10.68 10.02 -14.32
C TYR A 88 10.35 11.50 -14.21
N GLU A 89 11.22 12.37 -14.71
CA GLU A 89 11.17 13.81 -14.41
C GLU A 89 11.13 14.04 -12.88
N GLU A 90 10.08 14.70 -12.37
CA GLU A 90 9.86 14.93 -10.93
C GLU A 90 9.10 13.78 -10.23
N LEU A 91 8.59 12.80 -10.98
CA LEU A 91 7.82 11.68 -10.43
C LEU A 91 8.75 10.63 -9.83
N VAL A 92 8.46 10.23 -8.59
CA VAL A 92 9.14 9.14 -7.89
C VAL A 92 8.28 7.88 -7.98
N ILE A 93 8.86 6.78 -8.44
CA ILE A 93 8.18 5.47 -8.52
C ILE A 93 9.06 4.41 -7.86
N ASP A 94 8.58 3.81 -6.79
CA ASP A 94 9.27 2.71 -6.10
C ASP A 94 8.79 1.38 -6.69
N ILE A 95 9.64 0.71 -7.48
CA ILE A 95 9.34 -0.55 -8.18
C ILE A 95 10.03 -1.71 -7.47
N MET A 96 9.24 -2.48 -6.74
CA MET A 96 9.69 -3.55 -5.85
C MET A 96 9.49 -4.93 -6.48
N PRO A 97 10.53 -5.76 -6.60
CA PRO A 97 10.37 -7.15 -7.04
C PRO A 97 9.83 -8.03 -5.90
N CYS A 98 9.13 -9.11 -6.26
CA CYS A 98 8.63 -10.10 -5.28
C CYS A 98 9.70 -10.99 -4.68
N GLY A 99 10.81 -11.23 -5.39
CA GLY A 99 11.85 -12.14 -4.94
C GLY A 99 12.60 -11.61 -3.74
N ASP A 100 12.72 -12.45 -2.72
CA ASP A 100 13.53 -12.16 -1.54
C ASP A 100 14.99 -11.87 -1.94
N GLU A 101 15.63 -10.95 -1.20
CA GLU A 101 17.06 -10.64 -1.32
C GLU A 101 17.54 -10.03 -2.67
N ILE A 102 16.62 -9.65 -3.57
CA ILE A 102 17.00 -8.94 -4.82
C ILE A 102 17.53 -7.55 -4.48
N LEU A 103 16.76 -6.77 -3.72
CA LEU A 103 17.07 -5.38 -3.34
C LEU A 103 17.40 -5.20 -1.86
N GLY A 104 17.61 -6.30 -1.12
CA GLY A 104 17.95 -6.26 0.31
C GLY A 104 16.76 -5.98 1.24
N PHE A 105 15.54 -5.99 0.73
CA PHE A 105 14.30 -5.97 1.49
C PHE A 105 13.26 -6.85 0.80
N SER A 106 12.25 -7.30 1.54
CA SER A 106 11.10 -7.99 0.99
C SER A 106 9.86 -7.77 1.85
N ASN A 107 8.71 -8.20 1.34
CA ASN A 107 7.45 -8.21 2.05
C ASN A 107 6.76 -9.53 1.74
N ARG A 108 6.48 -10.34 2.77
CA ARG A 108 5.94 -11.69 2.58
C ARG A 108 4.63 -11.75 1.80
N TRP A 109 3.89 -10.64 1.75
CA TRP A 109 2.57 -10.56 1.12
C TRP A 109 2.60 -10.14 -0.34
N TYR A 110 3.77 -9.74 -0.87
CA TYR A 110 3.90 -9.37 -2.28
C TYR A 110 3.52 -10.50 -3.25
N PRO A 111 4.00 -11.76 -3.08
CA PRO A 111 3.63 -12.83 -4.00
C PRO A 111 2.12 -13.09 -4.07
N ASP A 112 1.42 -13.06 -2.94
CA ASP A 112 -0.02 -13.36 -2.90
C ASP A 112 -0.87 -12.15 -3.30
N GLY A 113 -0.41 -10.93 -3.01
CA GLY A 113 -1.02 -9.69 -3.46
C GLY A 113 -0.98 -9.50 -4.98
N ILE A 114 0.11 -9.91 -5.65
CA ILE A 114 0.20 -9.87 -7.11
C ILE A 114 -0.65 -10.93 -7.80
N LYS A 115 -0.83 -12.11 -7.20
CA LYS A 115 -1.64 -13.19 -7.79
C LYS A 115 -3.11 -12.84 -7.88
N ASN A 116 -3.62 -12.03 -6.94
CA ASN A 116 -5.03 -11.67 -6.85
C ASN A 116 -5.23 -10.15 -6.77
N PRO A 117 -4.78 -9.37 -7.78
CA PRO A 117 -4.93 -7.93 -7.74
C PRO A 117 -6.37 -7.54 -8.08
N LEU A 118 -6.83 -6.44 -7.50
CA LEU A 118 -8.08 -5.80 -7.92
C LEU A 118 -7.81 -4.86 -9.08
N GLU A 119 -8.79 -4.73 -9.97
CA GLU A 119 -8.77 -3.71 -11.02
C GLU A 119 -9.41 -2.42 -10.48
N HIS A 120 -8.72 -1.30 -10.61
CA HIS A 120 -9.23 0.02 -10.26
C HIS A 120 -9.21 0.93 -11.50
N THR A 121 -10.27 1.69 -11.72
CA THR A 121 -10.38 2.64 -12.84
C THR A 121 -10.05 4.04 -12.34
N LEU A 122 -8.94 4.60 -12.80
CA LEU A 122 -8.53 5.97 -12.49
C LEU A 122 -9.41 7.00 -13.23
N PRO A 123 -9.41 8.28 -12.84
CA PRO A 123 -10.22 9.33 -13.49
C PRO A 123 -10.07 9.40 -15.02
N SER A 124 -8.88 9.15 -15.56
CA SER A 124 -8.58 9.09 -17.00
C SER A 124 -9.21 7.90 -17.73
N GLN A 125 -9.95 7.03 -17.03
CA GLN A 125 -10.47 5.73 -17.46
C GLN A 125 -9.39 4.66 -17.65
N ARG A 126 -8.13 4.95 -17.31
CA ARG A 126 -7.07 3.95 -17.27
C ARG A 126 -7.34 2.96 -16.14
N LYS A 127 -7.25 1.67 -16.47
CA LYS A 127 -7.32 0.59 -15.51
C LYS A 127 -5.93 0.28 -14.97
N ILE A 128 -5.81 0.24 -13.65
CA ILE A 128 -4.61 -0.23 -12.95
C ILE A 128 -4.94 -1.46 -12.11
N LYS A 129 -3.91 -2.24 -11.80
CA LYS A 129 -3.99 -3.33 -10.84
C LYS A 129 -3.52 -2.84 -9.49
N VAL A 130 -4.26 -3.10 -8.43
CA VAL A 130 -3.95 -2.69 -7.05
C VAL A 130 -4.06 -3.87 -6.10
N PHE A 131 -3.42 -3.82 -4.95
CA PHE A 131 -3.59 -4.83 -3.90
C PHE A 131 -5.05 -4.84 -3.42
N SER A 132 -5.58 -5.99 -2.98
CA SER A 132 -6.83 -5.94 -2.22
C SER A 132 -6.62 -5.16 -0.91
N PRO A 133 -7.68 -4.58 -0.31
CA PRO A 133 -7.55 -3.87 0.96
C PRO A 133 -6.81 -4.68 2.04
N LEU A 134 -7.06 -5.99 2.14
CA LEU A 134 -6.37 -6.85 3.10
C LEU A 134 -4.90 -7.10 2.79
N TYR A 135 -4.53 -7.27 1.52
CA TYR A 135 -3.12 -7.40 1.18
C TYR A 135 -2.39 -6.08 1.40
N LEU A 136 -3.02 -4.94 1.07
CA LEU A 136 -2.46 -3.63 1.38
C LEU A 136 -2.28 -3.46 2.90
N LEU A 137 -3.30 -3.77 3.70
CA LEU A 137 -3.23 -3.80 5.16
C LEU A 137 -2.05 -4.65 5.65
N ALA A 138 -1.94 -5.89 5.18
CA ALA A 138 -0.87 -6.79 5.60
C ALA A 138 0.53 -6.29 5.19
N THR A 139 0.66 -5.63 4.03
CA THR A 139 1.94 -5.01 3.64
C THR A 139 2.30 -3.81 4.52
N LYS A 140 1.32 -3.03 4.98
CA LYS A 140 1.54 -1.92 5.93
C LYS A 140 1.96 -2.43 7.30
N ILE A 141 1.42 -3.56 7.76
CA ILE A 141 1.87 -4.23 8.98
C ILE A 141 3.35 -4.63 8.86
N GLU A 142 3.76 -5.33 7.80
CA GLU A 142 5.18 -5.69 7.59
C GLU A 142 6.07 -4.45 7.53
N ALA A 143 5.63 -3.38 6.85
CA ALA A 143 6.39 -2.13 6.75
C ALA A 143 6.56 -1.45 8.12
N HIS A 144 5.51 -1.41 8.93
CA HIS A 144 5.57 -0.89 10.30
C HIS A 144 6.57 -1.69 11.16
N ILE A 145 6.44 -3.02 11.17
CA ILE A 145 7.31 -3.92 11.92
C ILE A 145 8.78 -3.73 11.49
N GLY A 146 9.04 -3.72 10.19
CA GLY A 146 10.40 -3.58 9.65
C GLY A 146 11.03 -2.21 9.94
N ARG A 147 10.22 -1.14 10.06
CA ARG A 147 10.69 0.21 10.38
C ARG A 147 10.90 0.44 11.89
N GLY A 148 10.28 -0.37 12.75
CA GLY A 148 10.44 -0.31 14.21
C GLY A 148 10.03 1.03 14.84
N LYS A 149 9.05 1.72 14.25
CA LYS A 149 8.55 3.01 14.75
C LYS A 149 7.46 2.80 15.79
N SER A 150 7.29 3.73 16.72
CA SER A 150 6.10 3.76 17.58
C SER A 150 4.83 3.98 16.75
N PHE A 151 3.70 3.39 17.16
CA PHE A 151 2.40 3.53 16.49
C PHE A 151 2.05 5.00 16.20
N ARG A 152 2.20 5.87 17.20
CA ARG A 152 1.92 7.31 17.12
C ARG A 152 2.59 8.07 15.97
N PHE A 153 3.75 7.61 15.49
CA PHE A 153 4.54 8.28 14.45
C PHE A 153 4.71 7.41 13.20
N SER A 154 3.95 6.33 13.11
CA SER A 154 4.02 5.40 11.99
C SER A 154 3.04 5.79 10.91
N LYS A 155 3.57 6.27 9.78
CA LYS A 155 2.80 6.49 8.55
C LYS A 155 2.08 5.22 8.09
N ASP A 156 2.64 4.05 8.35
CA ASP A 156 2.00 2.78 7.99
C ASP A 156 0.80 2.48 8.89
N VAL A 157 0.82 2.92 10.16
CA VAL A 157 -0.32 2.77 11.07
C VAL A 157 -1.41 3.78 10.72
N GLU A 158 -1.04 5.01 10.39
CA GLU A 158 -1.97 6.01 9.83
C GLU A 158 -2.67 5.43 8.58
N ASP A 159 -1.92 4.87 7.64
CA ASP A 159 -2.47 4.23 6.44
C ASP A 159 -3.41 3.05 6.81
N ILE A 160 -3.06 2.25 7.83
CA ILE A 160 -3.93 1.19 8.35
C ILE A 160 -5.27 1.79 8.82
N ILE A 161 -5.25 2.83 9.66
CA ILE A 161 -6.46 3.48 10.18
C ILE A 161 -7.34 4.02 9.04
N VAL A 162 -6.75 4.67 8.02
CA VAL A 162 -7.49 5.16 6.86
C VAL A 162 -8.16 4.02 6.08
N LEU A 163 -7.50 2.86 5.95
CA LEU A 163 -8.08 1.69 5.31
C LEU A 163 -9.26 1.12 6.12
N LEU A 164 -9.13 1.07 7.45
CA LEU A 164 -10.20 0.62 8.34
C LEU A 164 -11.42 1.55 8.25
N ASP A 165 -11.20 2.87 8.21
CA ASP A 165 -12.28 3.86 8.06
C ASP A 165 -12.96 3.73 6.68
N GLY A 166 -12.17 3.64 5.61
CA GLY A 166 -12.68 3.73 4.24
C GLY A 166 -13.42 2.49 3.75
N GLN A 167 -13.13 1.30 4.30
CA GLN A 167 -13.58 0.03 3.73
C GLN A 167 -14.64 -0.66 4.59
N THR A 168 -15.91 -0.42 4.25
CA THR A 168 -17.05 -1.04 4.94
C THR A 168 -17.13 -2.57 4.79
N THR A 169 -16.48 -3.14 3.77
CA THR A 169 -16.44 -4.60 3.55
C THR A 169 -15.23 -5.27 4.18
N LEU A 170 -14.29 -4.53 4.79
CA LEU A 170 -13.01 -5.09 5.22
C LEU A 170 -13.17 -6.22 6.24
N GLU A 171 -14.16 -6.12 7.13
CA GLU A 171 -14.53 -7.19 8.07
C GLU A 171 -14.94 -8.47 7.32
N LEU A 172 -15.84 -8.35 6.34
CA LEU A 172 -16.32 -9.49 5.54
C LEU A 172 -15.21 -10.09 4.68
N ASP A 173 -14.38 -9.24 4.08
CA ASP A 173 -13.20 -9.64 3.33
C ASP A 173 -12.26 -10.40 4.25
N TYR A 174 -12.03 -9.91 5.48
CA TYR A 174 -11.19 -10.56 6.47
C TYR A 174 -11.73 -11.96 6.77
N TYR A 175 -13.04 -12.11 7.05
CA TYR A 175 -13.65 -13.42 7.28
C TYR A 175 -13.68 -14.35 6.05
N SER A 176 -13.47 -13.83 4.85
CA SER A 176 -13.38 -14.63 3.62
C SER A 176 -11.94 -14.90 3.16
N ALA A 177 -10.95 -14.30 3.82
CA ALA A 177 -9.55 -14.38 3.44
C ALA A 177 -8.92 -15.77 3.72
N GLN A 178 -7.78 -16.01 3.06
CA GLN A 178 -6.98 -17.21 3.24
C GLN A 178 -6.54 -17.37 4.71
N PRO A 179 -6.49 -18.61 5.25
CA PRO A 179 -6.20 -18.83 6.67
C PRO A 179 -4.89 -18.19 7.17
N ASN A 180 -3.84 -18.20 6.35
CA ASN A 180 -2.55 -17.60 6.69
C ASN A 180 -2.62 -16.07 6.83
N LEU A 181 -3.30 -15.40 5.91
CA LEU A 181 -3.49 -13.95 5.92
C LEU A 181 -4.35 -13.51 7.11
N LYS A 182 -5.44 -14.24 7.36
CA LYS A 182 -6.29 -14.04 8.54
C LYS A 182 -5.50 -14.13 9.84
N GLN A 183 -4.80 -15.25 10.02
CA GLN A 183 -4.03 -15.50 11.23
C GLN A 183 -2.97 -14.43 11.46
N TYR A 184 -2.27 -14.01 10.40
CA TYR A 184 -1.26 -12.96 10.49
C TYR A 184 -1.85 -11.61 10.93
N ILE A 185 -2.92 -11.16 10.27
CA ILE A 185 -3.59 -9.89 10.60
C ILE A 185 -4.15 -9.97 12.03
N ASN A 186 -4.88 -11.04 12.36
CA ASN A 186 -5.43 -11.25 13.69
C ASN A 186 -4.37 -11.19 14.79
N GLN A 187 -3.28 -11.95 14.63
CA GLN A 187 -2.25 -12.02 15.65
C GLN A 187 -1.63 -10.65 15.90
N TRP A 188 -1.39 -9.87 14.84
CA TRP A 188 -0.85 -8.53 14.99
C TRP A 188 -1.87 -7.57 15.63
N PHE A 189 -3.14 -7.60 15.20
CA PHE A 189 -4.21 -6.78 15.79
C PHE A 189 -4.42 -7.11 17.28
N ALA A 190 -4.53 -8.39 17.63
CA ALA A 190 -4.71 -8.85 19.01
C ALA A 190 -3.53 -8.46 19.92
N THR A 191 -2.31 -8.49 19.39
CA THR A 191 -1.11 -8.12 20.16
C THR A 191 -1.02 -6.62 20.41
N ASN A 192 -1.56 -5.79 19.51
CA ASN A 192 -1.39 -4.33 19.53
C ASN A 192 -2.72 -3.58 19.63
N ILE A 193 -3.76 -4.19 20.21
CA ILE A 193 -5.11 -3.65 20.21
C ILE A 193 -5.19 -2.26 20.89
N ASP A 194 -4.55 -2.09 22.04
CA ASP A 194 -4.57 -0.82 22.78
C ASP A 194 -3.88 0.30 21.98
N ASP A 195 -2.72 -0.01 21.36
CA ASP A 195 -1.97 0.95 20.52
C ASP A 195 -2.74 1.29 19.24
N LEU A 196 -3.47 0.34 18.66
CA LEU A 196 -4.33 0.56 17.49
C LEU A 196 -5.54 1.45 17.84
N ILE A 197 -6.16 1.25 18.99
CA ILE A 197 -7.23 2.10 19.49
C ILE A 197 -6.71 3.52 19.74
N GLU A 198 -5.54 3.70 20.35
CA GLU A 198 -4.92 5.03 20.48
C GLU A 198 -4.67 5.66 19.10
N ALA A 199 -4.15 4.87 18.16
CA ALA A 199 -3.89 5.34 16.81
C ALA A 199 -5.16 5.77 16.07
N ALA A 200 -6.29 5.10 16.29
CA ALA A 200 -7.59 5.48 15.73
C ALA A 200 -8.01 6.89 16.16
N TYR A 201 -7.93 7.21 17.45
CA TYR A 201 -8.23 8.56 17.97
C TYR A 201 -7.31 9.67 17.42
N ILE A 202 -6.11 9.30 16.98
CA ILE A 202 -5.12 10.28 16.48
C ILE A 202 -5.23 10.46 14.96
N SER A 203 -5.48 9.37 14.24
CA SER A 203 -5.24 9.27 12.80
C SER A 203 -6.53 9.10 11.98
N CYS A 204 -7.68 8.91 12.63
CA CYS A 204 -8.96 8.82 11.92
C CYS A 204 -9.25 10.14 11.19
N PRO A 205 -9.53 10.11 9.87
CA PRO A 205 -9.91 11.29 9.13
C PRO A 205 -11.20 11.93 9.67
N SER A 206 -11.33 13.25 9.50
CA SER A 206 -12.44 14.10 9.93
C SER A 206 -12.63 14.26 11.44
N ARG A 207 -11.93 13.47 12.28
CA ARG A 207 -12.06 13.47 13.76
C ARG A 207 -13.52 13.45 14.21
N ASP A 208 -14.30 12.64 13.51
CA ASP A 208 -15.70 12.39 13.80
C ASP A 208 -15.76 11.20 14.75
N ILE A 209 -16.30 11.42 15.95
CA ILE A 209 -16.39 10.42 17.02
C ILE A 209 -17.12 9.16 16.51
N GLU A 210 -18.15 9.32 15.68
CA GLU A 210 -18.88 8.18 15.13
C GLU A 210 -17.99 7.32 14.21
N ARG A 211 -17.02 7.93 13.53
CA ARG A 211 -16.08 7.23 12.64
C ARG A 211 -14.98 6.55 13.42
N GLU A 212 -14.47 7.21 14.46
CA GLU A 212 -13.50 6.62 15.40
C GLU A 212 -14.07 5.35 16.02
N ASP A 213 -15.32 5.38 16.50
CA ASP A 213 -16.01 4.23 17.08
C ASP A 213 -16.17 3.07 16.08
N LEU A 214 -16.52 3.36 14.81
CA LEU A 214 -16.62 2.33 13.77
C LEU A 214 -15.27 1.68 13.46
N VAL A 215 -14.19 2.47 13.41
CA VAL A 215 -12.83 1.94 13.21
C VAL A 215 -12.44 1.04 14.39
N ILE A 216 -12.72 1.47 15.62
CA ILE A 216 -12.44 0.69 16.84
C ILE A 216 -13.23 -0.63 16.81
N GLU A 217 -14.51 -0.61 16.43
CA GLU A 217 -15.32 -1.82 16.30
C GLU A 217 -14.70 -2.82 15.31
N VAL A 218 -14.19 -2.34 14.18
CA VAL A 218 -13.49 -3.19 13.20
C VAL A 218 -12.18 -3.76 13.79
N ILE A 219 -11.40 -2.94 14.52
CA ILE A 219 -10.17 -3.39 15.21
C ILE A 219 -10.51 -4.53 16.18
N GLU A 220 -11.51 -4.34 17.03
CA GLU A 220 -11.92 -5.32 18.04
C GLU A 220 -12.38 -6.63 17.39
N LYS A 221 -13.22 -6.57 16.35
CA LYS A 221 -13.68 -7.78 15.64
C LYS A 221 -12.55 -8.55 14.97
N ILE A 222 -11.57 -7.86 14.39
CA ILE A 222 -10.40 -8.49 13.79
C ILE A 222 -9.47 -9.07 14.87
N ALA A 223 -9.31 -8.38 16.01
CA ALA A 223 -8.46 -8.81 17.13
C ALA A 223 -9.04 -10.00 17.90
N THR A 224 -10.36 -10.05 18.09
CA THR A 224 -11.08 -11.12 18.79
C THR A 224 -12.15 -11.75 17.90
N PRO A 225 -11.76 -12.51 16.85
CA PRO A 225 -12.71 -13.14 15.95
C PRO A 225 -13.49 -14.23 16.68
N LEU A 226 -14.82 -14.20 16.55
CA LEU A 226 -15.74 -15.22 17.07
C LEU A 226 -15.53 -16.59 16.42
#